data_AF-A0A3N4S2Q7-F1
#
_entry.id   AF-A0A3N4S2Q7-F1
#
_cell.length_a   1.000
_cell.length_b   1.000
_cell.length_c   1.000
_cell.angle_alpha   90.00
_cell.angle_beta   90.00
_cell.angle_gamma   90.00
#
_symmetry.space_group_name_H-M   'P 1'
#
loop_
_entity.id
_entity.type
_entity.pdbx_description
1 polymer ?
#
loop_
_entity_poly.entity_id
_entity_poly.type
_entity_poly.pdbx_seq_one_letter_code
_entity_poly.pdbx_strand_id
1 'polypeptide(L)'
;MPNQYVEGAELHLLDTAPTEHSGGARAIWHITWDKNATAAAPADLVSFDNEVGWFSDGGRGEAPHLVWDPFSGRIAQFFPATSRSKSVVNLPGGVETNREGDICIQIETLFFPYCRVGGRVYATVADTPCKGLDRIMAWLRSWGVPDVWPMGAPTWDSNRSSAIWASKSGHYGHSQVPENEHNDPGPMPNLFAVPATPASPPAVVPVPRRVRPRALRSIGV
;
A
#
# COMPACT_ATOMS: atom_id res chain seq x y z
N MET A 1 -13.24 -8.59 -11.91
CA MET A 1 -12.69 -7.82 -10.78
C MET A 1 -11.27 -8.31 -10.53
N PRO A 2 -10.27 -7.42 -10.42
CA PRO A 2 -8.90 -7.78 -10.06
C PRO A 2 -8.82 -8.36 -8.62
N ASN A 3 -7.66 -8.88 -8.25
CA ASN A 3 -7.46 -9.43 -6.90
C ASN A 3 -7.50 -8.31 -5.85
N GLN A 4 -8.25 -8.50 -4.77
CA GLN A 4 -8.37 -7.54 -3.67
C GLN A 4 -7.07 -7.40 -2.86
N TYR A 5 -6.16 -8.37 -2.99
CA TYR A 5 -4.92 -8.43 -2.23
C TYR A 5 -3.70 -8.58 -3.15
N VAL A 6 -2.58 -7.95 -2.76
CA VAL A 6 -1.30 -8.10 -3.44
C VAL A 6 -0.82 -9.56 -3.31
N GLU A 7 -0.34 -10.14 -4.39
CA GLU A 7 0.19 -11.51 -4.38
C GLU A 7 1.38 -11.63 -3.42
N GLY A 8 1.27 -12.58 -2.46
CA GLY A 8 2.32 -12.86 -1.49
C GLY A 8 2.40 -11.86 -0.33
N ALA A 9 1.42 -10.97 -0.15
CA ALA A 9 1.34 -10.11 1.03
C ALA A 9 0.93 -10.88 2.29
N GLU A 10 1.48 -10.48 3.44
CA GLU A 10 1.04 -10.90 4.77
C GLU A 10 -0.30 -10.21 5.09
N LEU A 11 -1.35 -10.97 5.41
CA LEU A 11 -2.68 -10.40 5.62
C LEU A 11 -2.95 -10.12 7.10
N HIS A 12 -3.18 -8.86 7.43
CA HIS A 12 -3.47 -8.35 8.78
C HIS A 12 -4.81 -7.60 8.79
N LEU A 13 -5.88 -8.32 8.46
CA LEU A 13 -7.15 -7.71 8.10
C LEU A 13 -7.79 -6.91 9.25
N LEU A 14 -8.19 -5.69 8.94
CA LEU A 14 -8.92 -4.77 9.83
C LEU A 14 -10.38 -4.58 9.35
N ASP A 15 -11.12 -3.67 9.99
CA ASP A 15 -12.50 -3.34 9.58
C ASP A 15 -12.56 -2.72 8.18
N THR A 16 -13.68 -2.91 7.48
CA THR A 16 -13.83 -2.42 6.10
C THR A 16 -14.98 -1.44 5.99
N ALA A 17 -14.86 -0.47 5.08
CA ALA A 17 -16.00 0.30 4.57
C ALA A 17 -15.77 0.59 3.09
N PRO A 18 -16.83 0.64 2.26
CA PRO A 18 -16.68 0.74 0.81
C PRO A 18 -16.01 2.05 0.38
N THR A 19 -15.46 2.01 -0.83
CA THR A 19 -15.14 3.22 -1.60
C THR A 19 -16.39 3.86 -2.17
N GLU A 20 -16.32 5.13 -2.59
CA GLU A 20 -17.48 5.84 -3.17
C GLU A 20 -17.88 5.31 -4.56
N HIS A 21 -17.02 4.52 -5.21
CA HIS A 21 -17.21 4.01 -6.58
C HIS A 21 -17.43 5.12 -7.63
N SER A 22 -16.87 6.31 -7.36
CA SER A 22 -16.88 7.47 -8.25
C SER A 22 -15.58 8.25 -8.07
N GLY A 23 -14.88 8.59 -9.16
CA GLY A 23 -13.61 9.35 -9.12
C GLY A 23 -12.37 8.61 -9.64
N GLY A 24 -12.50 7.40 -10.20
CA GLY A 24 -11.40 6.66 -10.83
C GLY A 24 -10.50 5.89 -9.84
N ALA A 25 -9.25 5.58 -10.21
CA ALA A 25 -8.36 4.71 -9.43
C ALA A 25 -7.07 5.44 -9.03
N ARG A 26 -6.69 5.38 -7.75
CA ARG A 26 -5.53 6.12 -7.25
C ARG A 26 -4.75 5.38 -6.15
N ALA A 27 -3.49 5.78 -5.99
CA ALA A 27 -2.63 5.34 -4.90
C ALA A 27 -1.94 6.54 -4.22
N ILE A 28 -1.91 6.55 -2.90
CA ILE A 28 -1.24 7.52 -2.04
C ILE A 28 -0.03 6.83 -1.41
N TRP A 29 1.13 7.45 -1.56
CA TRP A 29 2.39 6.96 -1.01
C TRP A 29 2.77 7.77 0.23
N HIS A 30 3.17 7.05 1.27
CA HIS A 30 3.63 7.55 2.55
C HIS A 30 5.01 6.98 2.89
N ILE A 31 5.63 7.55 3.91
CA ILE A 31 6.72 6.89 4.66
C ILE A 31 6.36 6.84 6.14
N THR A 32 6.80 5.78 6.82
CA THR A 32 6.43 5.54 8.22
C THR A 32 6.96 6.62 9.17
N TRP A 33 8.07 7.27 8.82
CA TRP A 33 8.68 8.37 9.58
C TRP A 33 8.90 8.02 11.07
N ASP A 34 9.36 6.81 11.36
CA ASP A 34 9.42 6.31 12.74
C ASP A 34 10.44 7.06 13.61
N LYS A 35 11.43 7.70 12.97
CA LYS A 35 12.53 8.42 13.63
C LYS A 35 12.91 9.69 12.88
N ASN A 36 13.28 10.71 13.63
CA ASN A 36 13.84 11.96 13.11
C ASN A 36 15.37 11.87 12.99
N ALA A 37 15.85 11.05 12.05
CA ALA A 37 17.29 10.96 11.75
C ALA A 37 17.75 12.09 10.82
N THR A 38 19.06 12.33 10.81
CA THR A 38 19.68 13.35 9.95
C THR A 38 20.94 12.81 9.29
N ALA A 39 21.47 13.50 8.28
CA ALA A 39 22.76 13.12 7.68
C ALA A 39 23.90 13.04 8.72
N ALA A 40 23.89 13.92 9.73
CA ALA A 40 24.88 13.94 10.80
C ALA A 40 24.64 12.89 11.89
N ALA A 41 23.39 12.42 12.04
CA ALA A 41 22.97 11.44 13.03
C ALA A 41 21.98 10.45 12.40
N PRO A 42 22.45 9.53 11.53
CA PRO A 42 21.61 8.50 10.94
C PRO A 42 21.18 7.50 12.03
N ALA A 43 20.01 6.88 11.84
CA ALA A 43 19.48 5.91 12.79
C ALA A 43 19.14 4.59 12.09
N ASP A 44 19.29 3.46 12.79
CA ASP A 44 18.90 2.16 12.25
C ASP A 44 17.39 2.09 12.01
N LEU A 45 17.00 1.52 10.86
CA LEU A 45 15.61 1.34 10.46
C LEU A 45 14.83 0.56 11.52
N VAL A 46 13.54 0.90 11.69
CA VAL A 46 12.63 0.08 12.51
C VAL A 46 12.31 -1.21 11.75
N SER A 47 12.07 -2.32 12.46
CA SER A 47 11.77 -3.58 11.79
C SER A 47 10.40 -3.55 11.15
N PHE A 48 10.26 -4.23 10.01
CA PHE A 48 8.97 -4.44 9.36
C PHE A 48 7.92 -5.03 10.31
N ASP A 49 8.31 -6.01 11.13
CA ASP A 49 7.38 -6.66 12.07
C ASP A 49 6.88 -5.69 13.16
N ASN A 50 7.69 -4.69 13.55
CA ASN A 50 7.25 -3.67 14.49
C ASN A 50 6.18 -2.77 13.86
N GLU A 51 6.39 -2.32 12.61
CA GLU A 51 5.41 -1.48 11.93
C GLU A 51 4.12 -2.24 11.63
N VAL A 52 4.21 -3.49 11.18
CA VAL A 52 3.03 -4.33 10.98
C VAL A 52 2.28 -4.57 12.30
N GLY A 53 3.00 -4.81 13.39
CA GLY A 53 2.42 -4.94 14.72
C GLY A 53 1.72 -3.66 15.18
N TRP A 54 2.37 -2.50 14.99
CA TRP A 54 1.80 -1.19 15.32
C TRP A 54 0.47 -0.96 14.59
N PHE A 55 0.45 -1.07 13.26
CA PHE A 55 -0.77 -0.87 12.47
C PHE A 55 -1.85 -1.93 12.70
N SER A 56 -1.48 -3.13 13.18
CA SER A 56 -2.45 -4.15 13.60
C SER A 56 -3.14 -3.81 14.93
N ASP A 57 -2.48 -3.04 15.81
CA ASP A 57 -2.91 -2.81 17.19
C ASP A 57 -3.10 -1.33 17.54
N GLY A 58 -2.06 -0.66 18.03
CA GLY A 58 -2.13 0.71 18.55
C GLY A 58 -2.40 1.74 17.45
N GLY A 59 -1.83 1.51 16.27
CA GLY A 59 -1.97 2.33 15.07
C GLY A 59 -3.15 1.96 14.17
N ARG A 60 -4.06 1.05 14.59
CA ARG A 60 -5.19 0.60 13.75
C ARG A 60 -6.11 1.72 13.25
N GLY A 61 -6.10 2.86 13.94
CA GLY A 61 -6.86 4.06 13.60
C GLY A 61 -6.28 4.84 12.42
N GLU A 62 -5.04 4.54 12.05
CA GLU A 62 -4.23 5.24 11.05
C GLU A 62 -3.67 4.26 10.00
N ALA A 63 -4.05 2.99 10.07
CA ALA A 63 -3.51 1.94 9.22
C ALA A 63 -3.70 2.23 7.73
N PRO A 64 -2.68 1.98 6.89
CA PRO A 64 -2.73 2.06 5.43
C PRO A 64 -3.37 0.80 4.82
N HIS A 65 -3.57 0.76 3.49
CA HIS A 65 -3.82 -0.52 2.81
C HIS A 65 -2.61 -1.43 2.92
N LEU A 66 -1.43 -0.89 2.62
CA LEU A 66 -0.18 -1.65 2.56
C LEU A 66 0.89 -1.06 3.49
N VAL A 67 1.69 -1.92 4.11
CA VAL A 67 3.04 -1.60 4.57
C VAL A 67 4.02 -2.33 3.66
N TRP A 68 4.98 -1.60 3.09
CA TRP A 68 5.99 -2.13 2.17
C TRP A 68 7.40 -1.86 2.70
N ASP A 69 8.22 -2.91 2.80
CA ASP A 69 9.64 -2.78 3.07
C ASP A 69 10.43 -2.76 1.75
N PRO A 70 10.99 -1.61 1.33
CA PRO A 70 11.73 -1.50 0.08
C PRO A 70 13.09 -2.22 0.11
N PHE A 71 13.59 -2.63 1.29
CA PHE A 71 14.88 -3.28 1.48
C PHE A 71 14.80 -4.81 1.41
N SER A 72 13.72 -5.40 1.93
CA SER A 72 13.47 -6.85 1.88
C SER A 72 12.47 -7.25 0.79
N GLY A 73 11.55 -6.35 0.43
CA GLY A 73 10.41 -6.63 -0.42
C GLY A 73 9.23 -7.26 0.31
N ARG A 74 9.22 -7.29 1.65
CA ARG A 74 8.04 -7.74 2.39
C ARG A 74 6.90 -6.73 2.23
N ILE A 75 5.68 -7.25 2.19
CA ILE A 75 4.45 -6.48 2.03
C ILE A 75 3.44 -7.05 3.01
N ALA A 76 2.82 -6.19 3.81
CA ALA A 76 1.65 -6.53 4.63
C ALA A 76 0.45 -5.73 4.13
N GLN A 77 -0.74 -6.31 4.24
CA GLN A 77 -1.97 -5.69 3.77
C GLN A 77 -3.09 -5.79 4.83
N PHE A 78 -3.72 -4.65 5.11
CA PHE A 78 -4.71 -4.50 6.18
C PHE A 78 -6.15 -4.37 5.66
N PHE A 79 -6.33 -3.83 4.46
CA PHE A 79 -7.64 -3.61 3.85
C PHE A 79 -7.68 -4.17 2.41
N PRO A 80 -8.81 -4.71 1.94
CA PRO A 80 -8.99 -5.03 0.53
C PRO A 80 -8.97 -3.75 -0.33
N ALA A 81 -8.62 -3.87 -1.61
CA ALA A 81 -8.52 -2.74 -2.54
C ALA A 81 -9.76 -1.84 -2.57
N THR A 82 -10.95 -2.45 -2.47
CA THR A 82 -12.25 -1.75 -2.53
C THR A 82 -12.77 -1.29 -1.16
N SER A 83 -11.88 -1.13 -0.18
CA SER A 83 -12.19 -0.52 1.11
C SER A 83 -11.48 0.84 1.25
N ARG A 84 -12.03 1.73 2.08
CA ARG A 84 -11.28 2.84 2.66
C ARG A 84 -10.05 2.32 3.43
N SER A 85 -9.08 3.21 3.60
CA SER A 85 -8.00 3.10 4.58
C SER A 85 -7.98 4.38 5.45
N LYS A 86 -7.06 4.48 6.41
CA LYS A 86 -7.12 5.47 7.49
C LYS A 86 -5.86 6.33 7.65
N SER A 87 -4.87 6.23 6.76
CA SER A 87 -3.61 6.97 6.83
C SER A 87 -3.70 8.42 6.32
N VAL A 88 -4.86 8.85 5.85
CA VAL A 88 -5.14 10.26 5.49
C VAL A 88 -6.40 10.76 6.19
N VAL A 89 -6.37 12.05 6.56
CA VAL A 89 -7.51 12.76 7.13
C VAL A 89 -8.58 12.95 6.06
N ASN A 90 -9.83 12.70 6.44
CA ASN A 90 -11.01 12.87 5.60
C ASN A 90 -12.06 13.71 6.35
N LEU A 91 -12.09 15.02 6.10
CA LEU A 91 -12.88 15.95 6.90
C LEU A 91 -14.37 15.94 6.49
N PRO A 92 -15.31 16.04 7.46
CA PRO A 92 -16.72 16.22 7.15
C PRO A 92 -16.97 17.48 6.29
N GLY A 93 -17.66 17.31 5.16
CA GLY A 93 -17.95 18.40 4.22
C GLY A 93 -16.77 18.80 3.32
N GLY A 94 -15.65 18.07 3.41
CA GLY A 94 -14.48 18.22 2.55
C GLY A 94 -14.51 17.36 1.29
N VAL A 95 -13.35 17.26 0.65
CA VAL A 95 -13.06 16.31 -0.42
C VAL A 95 -12.88 14.93 0.19
N GLU A 96 -13.43 13.91 -0.45
CA GLU A 96 -13.26 12.54 0.01
C GLU A 96 -11.82 12.07 -0.28
N THR A 97 -10.96 12.01 0.74
CA THR A 97 -9.52 11.76 0.57
C THR A 97 -9.15 10.29 0.74
N ASN A 98 -9.86 9.55 1.59
CA ASN A 98 -9.46 8.20 1.98
C ASN A 98 -10.21 7.07 1.27
N ARG A 99 -11.24 7.41 0.47
CA ARG A 99 -12.11 6.41 -0.19
C ARG A 99 -12.73 6.86 -1.53
N GLU A 100 -12.34 8.02 -2.06
CA GLU A 100 -12.84 8.46 -3.36
C GLU A 100 -12.30 7.60 -4.51
N GLY A 101 -13.18 7.24 -5.43
CA GLY A 101 -12.85 6.41 -6.59
C GLY A 101 -13.36 4.97 -6.50
N ASP A 102 -13.01 4.19 -7.51
CA ASP A 102 -13.16 2.73 -7.51
C ASP A 102 -12.22 2.11 -6.47
N ILE A 103 -11.00 2.63 -6.38
CA ILE A 103 -9.99 2.34 -5.36
C ILE A 103 -9.22 3.61 -4.97
N CYS A 104 -8.89 3.73 -3.69
CA CYS A 104 -8.01 4.76 -3.14
C CYS A 104 -6.99 4.10 -2.22
N ILE A 105 -5.93 3.54 -2.80
CA ILE A 105 -4.95 2.73 -2.06
C ILE A 105 -3.99 3.64 -1.31
N GLN A 106 -3.71 3.34 -0.04
CA GLN A 106 -2.75 4.03 0.81
C GLN A 106 -1.60 3.08 1.14
N ILE A 107 -0.36 3.51 0.93
CA ILE A 107 0.84 2.67 1.01
C ILE A 107 1.84 3.33 1.93
N GLU A 108 2.11 2.72 3.09
CA GLU A 108 3.23 3.08 3.95
C GLU A 108 4.50 2.40 3.47
N THR A 109 5.52 3.20 3.15
CA THR A 109 6.86 2.69 2.86
C THR A 109 7.65 2.70 4.15
N LEU A 110 8.15 1.54 4.59
CA LEU A 110 9.01 1.42 5.78
C LEU A 110 10.31 2.19 5.56
N PHE A 111 10.32 3.44 5.99
CA PHE A 111 11.37 4.39 5.71
C PHE A 111 11.23 5.64 6.59
N PHE A 112 12.36 6.22 6.95
CA PHE A 112 12.45 7.61 7.39
C PHE A 112 13.75 8.21 6.84
N PRO A 113 13.82 9.53 6.57
CA PRO A 113 15.01 10.13 5.99
C PRO A 113 16.26 9.82 6.83
N TYR A 114 17.33 9.42 6.16
CA TYR A 114 18.60 9.03 6.79
C TYR A 114 18.53 7.77 7.66
N CYS A 115 17.60 6.86 7.36
CA CYS A 115 17.63 5.52 7.93
C CYS A 115 18.89 4.74 7.48
N ARG A 116 19.38 3.86 8.35
CA ARG A 116 20.53 3.00 8.12
C ARG A 116 20.09 1.54 8.04
N VAL A 117 20.51 0.85 6.98
CA VAL A 117 20.27 -0.57 6.75
C VAL A 117 21.57 -1.23 6.30
N GLY A 118 22.01 -2.28 7.00
CA GLY A 118 23.26 -2.98 6.66
C GLY A 118 24.49 -2.07 6.66
N GLY A 119 24.51 -1.03 7.50
CA GLY A 119 25.60 -0.05 7.57
C GLY A 119 25.55 1.07 6.52
N ARG A 120 24.63 1.01 5.53
CA ARG A 120 24.43 2.06 4.53
C ARG A 120 23.30 3.00 4.93
N VAL A 121 23.51 4.30 4.72
CA VAL A 121 22.53 5.37 4.98
C VAL A 121 21.80 5.73 3.69
N TYR A 122 20.49 5.99 3.80
CA TYR A 122 19.59 6.31 2.69
C TYR A 122 18.86 7.63 2.99
N ALA A 123 18.99 8.64 2.13
CA ALA A 123 18.41 9.97 2.41
C ALA A 123 16.94 10.05 2.03
N THR A 124 16.54 9.35 0.97
CA THR A 124 15.19 9.34 0.41
C THR A 124 14.74 7.93 0.01
N VAL A 125 13.45 7.74 -0.21
CA VAL A 125 12.91 6.47 -0.74
C VAL A 125 13.53 6.13 -2.10
N ALA A 126 13.84 7.16 -2.91
CA ALA A 126 14.50 7.01 -4.21
C ALA A 126 15.88 6.32 -4.14
N ASP A 127 16.54 6.35 -2.97
CA ASP A 127 17.85 5.72 -2.77
C ASP A 127 17.75 4.23 -2.42
N THR A 128 16.56 3.74 -2.08
CA THR A 128 16.32 2.37 -1.61
C THR A 128 16.38 1.36 -2.78
N PRO A 129 16.63 0.06 -2.51
CA PRO A 129 16.69 -0.94 -3.58
C PRO A 129 15.32 -1.31 -4.17
N CYS A 130 14.22 -0.74 -3.66
CA CYS A 130 12.86 -0.89 -4.20
C CYS A 130 12.42 -2.35 -4.41
N LYS A 131 12.85 -3.28 -3.55
CA LYS A 131 12.51 -4.70 -3.71
C LYS A 131 11.00 -4.90 -3.59
N GLY A 132 10.42 -5.74 -4.45
CA GLY A 132 8.99 -6.05 -4.43
C GLY A 132 8.07 -4.96 -4.98
N LEU A 133 8.61 -3.81 -5.42
CA LEU A 133 7.84 -2.73 -6.02
C LEU A 133 7.08 -3.18 -7.29
N ASP A 134 7.65 -4.12 -8.04
CA ASP A 134 7.05 -4.72 -9.23
C ASP A 134 5.68 -5.35 -8.95
N ARG A 135 5.54 -6.06 -7.82
CA ARG A 135 4.27 -6.68 -7.40
C ARG A 135 3.23 -5.64 -7.03
N ILE A 136 3.63 -4.58 -6.32
CA ILE A 136 2.74 -3.47 -5.96
C ILE A 136 2.26 -2.77 -7.23
N MET A 137 3.17 -2.39 -8.12
CA MET A 137 2.83 -1.69 -9.36
C MET A 137 1.98 -2.55 -10.29
N ALA A 138 2.28 -3.84 -10.44
CA ALA A 138 1.45 -4.76 -11.21
C ALA A 138 0.02 -4.85 -10.63
N TRP A 139 -0.11 -4.92 -9.31
CA TRP A 139 -1.41 -4.94 -8.64
C TRP A 139 -2.19 -3.64 -8.84
N LEU A 140 -1.56 -2.48 -8.63
CA LEU A 140 -2.19 -1.16 -8.86
C LEU A 140 -2.65 -0.99 -10.31
N ARG A 141 -1.81 -1.36 -11.29
CA ARG A 141 -2.17 -1.35 -12.71
C ARG A 141 -3.33 -2.28 -13.03
N SER A 142 -3.42 -3.43 -12.36
CA SER A 142 -4.56 -4.36 -12.53
C SER A 142 -5.89 -3.74 -12.10
N TRP A 143 -5.86 -2.78 -11.16
CA TRP A 143 -7.00 -1.97 -10.74
C TRP A 143 -7.17 -0.67 -11.54
N GLY A 144 -6.38 -0.46 -12.59
CA GLY A 144 -6.49 0.68 -13.48
C GLY A 144 -5.87 1.97 -12.95
N VAL A 145 -5.01 1.92 -11.92
CA VAL A 145 -4.21 3.10 -11.51
C VAL A 145 -3.22 3.42 -12.63
N PRO A 146 -3.29 4.62 -13.26
CA PRO A 146 -2.37 4.99 -14.33
C PRO A 146 -0.97 5.35 -13.78
N ASP A 147 0.06 5.02 -14.56
CA ASP A 147 1.47 5.33 -14.28
C ASP A 147 1.79 6.82 -14.51
N VAL A 148 1.19 7.68 -13.69
CA VAL A 148 1.39 9.13 -13.74
C VAL A 148 1.31 9.71 -12.33
N TRP A 149 2.01 10.82 -12.12
CA TRP A 149 1.82 11.70 -10.97
C TRP A 149 1.03 12.93 -11.41
N PRO A 150 -0.30 13.00 -11.17
CA PRO A 150 -1.12 14.11 -11.69
C PRO A 150 -0.73 15.48 -11.13
N MET A 151 -0.10 15.53 -9.95
CA MET A 151 0.42 16.74 -9.30
C MET A 151 1.96 16.83 -9.36
N GLY A 152 2.58 16.11 -10.29
CA GLY A 152 4.04 15.96 -10.37
C GLY A 152 4.59 14.96 -9.36
N ALA A 153 5.81 14.46 -9.57
CA ALA A 153 6.44 13.55 -8.62
C ALA A 153 6.57 14.22 -7.24
N PRO A 154 6.30 13.52 -6.13
CA PRO A 154 6.33 14.11 -4.81
C PRO A 154 7.74 14.60 -4.46
N THR A 155 7.78 15.73 -3.76
CA THR A 155 8.96 16.28 -3.09
C THR A 155 8.63 16.46 -1.60
N TRP A 156 9.51 17.12 -0.85
CA TRP A 156 9.22 17.52 0.54
C TRP A 156 8.29 18.75 0.63
N ASP A 157 7.97 19.37 -0.49
CA ASP A 157 7.01 20.49 -0.56
C ASP A 157 5.63 19.95 -0.88
N SER A 158 4.61 20.56 -0.27
CA SER A 158 3.23 20.23 -0.60
C SER A 158 2.80 20.80 -1.95
N ASN A 159 2.03 20.02 -2.71
CA ASN A 159 1.36 20.48 -3.92
C ASN A 159 -0.05 19.89 -3.99
N ARG A 160 -1.02 20.58 -3.38
CA ARG A 160 -2.38 20.07 -3.18
C ARG A 160 -3.37 20.78 -4.11
N SER A 161 -4.23 20.01 -4.78
CA SER A 161 -5.30 20.56 -5.61
C SER A 161 -6.53 19.66 -5.58
N SER A 162 -7.61 20.13 -4.95
CA SER A 162 -8.89 19.41 -4.90
C SER A 162 -9.45 19.15 -6.31
N ALA A 163 -9.28 20.09 -7.23
CA ALA A 163 -9.73 19.94 -8.61
C ALA A 163 -8.98 18.82 -9.37
N ILE A 164 -7.66 18.70 -9.18
CA ILE A 164 -6.89 17.61 -9.79
C ILE A 164 -7.22 16.28 -9.09
N TRP A 165 -7.31 16.27 -7.76
CA TRP A 165 -7.67 15.09 -6.98
C TRP A 165 -9.01 14.48 -7.42
N ALA A 166 -10.04 15.32 -7.60
CA ALA A 166 -11.37 14.87 -7.99
C ALA A 166 -11.49 14.42 -9.45
N SER A 167 -10.54 14.81 -10.31
CA SER A 167 -10.67 14.60 -11.78
C SER A 167 -9.60 13.70 -12.39
N LYS A 168 -8.54 13.35 -11.65
CA LYS A 168 -7.40 12.59 -12.18
C LYS A 168 -7.16 11.34 -11.35
N SER A 169 -6.98 10.23 -12.05
CA SER A 169 -6.44 8.99 -11.51
C SER A 169 -4.92 9.01 -11.59
N GLY A 170 -4.25 8.27 -10.70
CA GLY A 170 -2.80 8.16 -10.70
C GLY A 170 -2.21 7.97 -9.31
N HIS A 171 -0.93 8.26 -9.19
CA HIS A 171 -0.21 8.22 -7.92
C HIS A 171 -0.09 9.61 -7.33
N TYR A 172 -0.11 9.68 -5.99
CA TYR A 172 0.01 10.90 -5.20
C TYR A 172 0.91 10.64 -3.99
N GLY A 173 1.65 11.65 -3.52
CA GLY A 173 2.23 11.62 -2.17
C GLY A 173 1.21 12.13 -1.14
N HIS A 174 1.41 11.86 0.15
CA HIS A 174 0.62 12.50 1.22
C HIS A 174 0.65 14.03 1.11
N SER A 175 1.81 14.58 0.70
CA SER A 175 2.03 16.00 0.38
C SER A 175 1.10 16.60 -0.69
N GLN A 176 0.36 15.75 -1.41
CA GLN A 176 -0.51 16.12 -2.52
C GLN A 176 -2.00 15.83 -2.23
N VAL A 177 -2.30 15.18 -1.12
CA VAL A 177 -3.69 14.90 -0.70
C VAL A 177 -4.30 16.19 -0.14
N PRO A 178 -5.48 16.63 -0.65
CA PRO A 178 -6.20 17.78 -0.09
C PRO A 178 -6.45 17.62 1.42
N GLU A 179 -6.58 18.74 2.14
CA GLU A 179 -6.98 18.78 3.57
C GLU A 179 -6.04 18.10 4.57
N ASN A 180 -4.92 17.55 4.10
CA ASN A 180 -3.88 16.93 4.91
C ASN A 180 -2.70 17.91 5.08
N GLU A 181 -1.94 17.76 6.15
CA GLU A 181 -0.84 18.68 6.49
C GLU A 181 0.56 18.05 6.39
N HIS A 182 0.65 16.72 6.16
CA HIS A 182 1.92 16.02 6.05
C HIS A 182 2.54 16.14 4.66
N ASN A 183 3.87 16.06 4.60
CA ASN A 183 4.67 16.35 3.40
C ASN A 183 5.51 15.15 2.92
N ASP A 184 5.32 13.98 3.49
CA ASP A 184 5.84 12.71 2.98
C ASP A 184 5.22 12.36 1.60
N PRO A 185 5.86 11.48 0.81
CA PRO A 185 7.05 10.65 1.08
C PRO A 185 8.39 11.31 0.73
N GLY A 186 8.37 12.56 0.24
CA GLY A 186 9.54 13.17 -0.38
C GLY A 186 9.85 12.56 -1.76
N PRO A 187 11.09 12.71 -2.26
CA PRO A 187 11.50 12.15 -3.54
C PRO A 187 11.34 10.63 -3.61
N MET A 188 10.53 10.18 -4.57
CA MET A 188 10.24 8.78 -4.85
C MET A 188 11.12 8.22 -5.98
N PRO A 189 11.40 6.90 -6.00
CA PRO A 189 12.03 6.24 -7.14
C PRO A 189 11.13 6.34 -8.38
N ASN A 190 11.68 6.05 -9.56
CA ASN A 190 10.87 5.95 -10.78
C ASN A 190 9.99 4.69 -10.73
N LEU A 191 8.80 4.83 -10.15
CA LEU A 191 7.80 3.75 -10.02
C LEU A 191 7.43 3.11 -11.35
N PHE A 192 7.45 3.91 -12.43
CA PHE A 192 6.91 3.53 -13.73
C PHE A 192 7.91 2.81 -14.61
N ALA A 193 9.21 2.84 -14.26
CA ALA A 193 10.24 2.08 -14.95
C ALA A 193 10.17 0.57 -14.66
N VAL A 194 9.38 0.14 -13.67
CA VAL A 194 9.26 -1.26 -13.31
C VAL A 194 8.35 -1.98 -14.32
N PRO A 195 8.86 -2.98 -15.07
CA PRO A 195 8.05 -3.69 -16.05
C PRO A 195 6.87 -4.39 -15.37
N ALA A 196 5.73 -4.47 -16.05
CA ALA A 196 4.61 -5.25 -15.57
C ALA A 196 5.02 -6.74 -15.57
N THR A 197 5.22 -7.32 -14.39
CA THR A 197 5.29 -8.77 -14.26
C THR A 197 3.90 -9.33 -14.60
N PRO A 198 3.77 -10.26 -15.57
CA PRO A 198 2.49 -10.91 -15.83
C PRO A 198 2.01 -11.56 -14.53
N ALA A 199 0.80 -11.23 -14.07
CA ALA A 199 0.23 -11.89 -12.91
C ALA A 199 0.22 -13.41 -13.16
N SER A 200 0.79 -14.18 -12.23
CA SER A 200 0.64 -15.63 -12.29
C SER A 200 -0.84 -15.94 -12.10
N PRO A 201 -1.44 -16.86 -12.89
CA PRO A 201 -2.81 -17.28 -12.63
C PRO A 201 -2.91 -17.80 -11.20
N PRO A 202 -4.02 -17.52 -10.49
CA PRO A 202 -4.18 -17.91 -9.09
C PRO A 202 -3.90 -19.40 -8.95
N ALA A 203 -3.02 -19.75 -8.01
CA ALA A 203 -2.75 -21.15 -7.69
C ALA A 203 -4.08 -21.83 -7.30
N VAL A 204 -4.54 -22.76 -8.13
CA VAL A 204 -5.69 -23.60 -7.81
C VAL A 204 -5.27 -24.51 -6.66
N VAL A 205 -5.65 -24.15 -5.44
CA VAL A 205 -5.54 -25.06 -4.30
C VAL A 205 -6.48 -26.23 -4.61
N PRO A 206 -5.98 -27.49 -4.72
CA PRO A 206 -6.85 -28.63 -4.98
C PRO A 206 -7.83 -28.75 -3.81
N VAL A 207 -9.13 -28.63 -4.11
CA VAL A 207 -10.18 -28.93 -3.13
C VAL A 207 -9.96 -30.38 -2.65
N PRO A 208 -9.86 -30.64 -1.34
CA PRO A 208 -9.71 -32.00 -0.85
C PRO A 208 -10.89 -32.83 -1.37
N ARG A 209 -10.58 -33.90 -2.12
CA ARG A 209 -11.58 -34.84 -2.62
C ARG A 209 -12.41 -35.32 -1.43
N ARG A 210 -13.73 -35.08 -1.48
CA ARG A 210 -14.70 -35.71 -0.57
C ARG A 210 -14.45 -37.23 -0.62
N VAL A 211 -13.96 -37.78 0.48
CA VAL A 211 -13.91 -39.23 0.67
C VAL A 211 -15.36 -39.71 0.65
N ARG A 212 -15.71 -40.52 -0.34
CA ARG A 212 -17.03 -41.16 -0.38
C ARG A 212 -17.16 -42.07 0.85
N PRO A 213 -18.27 -42.04 1.59
CA PRO A 213 -18.47 -42.97 2.69
C PRO A 213 -18.41 -44.41 2.16
N ARG A 214 -17.63 -45.23 2.84
CA ARG A 214 -17.45 -46.66 2.55
C ARG A 214 -18.82 -47.34 2.66
N ALA A 215 -19.27 -47.99 1.60
CA ALA A 215 -20.49 -48.78 1.64
C ALA A 215 -20.37 -49.87 2.73
N LEU A 216 -21.33 -49.88 3.65
CA LEU A 216 -21.52 -50.98 4.60
C LEU A 216 -21.82 -52.24 3.80
N ARG A 217 -20.96 -53.25 3.93
CA ARG A 217 -21.25 -54.60 3.43
C ARG A 217 -22.37 -55.17 4.30
N SER A 218 -23.52 -55.44 3.68
CA SER A 218 -24.55 -56.29 4.24
C SER A 218 -23.97 -57.69 4.49
N ILE A 219 -24.12 -58.19 5.70
CA ILE A 219 -23.89 -59.59 6.06
C ILE A 219 -25.16 -60.33 5.64
N GLY A 220 -25.01 -61.27 4.71
CA GLY A 220 -26.09 -62.18 4.30
C GLY A 220 -26.34 -63.25 5.36
N VAL A 221 -27.60 -63.66 5.46
CA VAL A 221 -28.05 -64.89 6.12
C VAL A 221 -27.84 -66.07 5.17
#